data_AF-A0A9E3KVP2-F1
#
_entry.id   AF-A0A9E3KVP2-F1
#
_cell.length_a   1.000
_cell.length_b   1.000
_cell.length_c   1.000
_cell.angle_alpha   90.00
_cell.angle_beta   90.00
_cell.angle_gamma   90.00
#
_symmetry.space_group_name_H-M   'P 1'
#
loop_
_entity.id
_entity.type
_entity.pdbx_description
1 polymer ?
#
loop_
_entity_poly.entity_id
_entity_poly.type
_entity_poly.pdbx_seq_one_letter_code
_entity_poly.pdbx_strand_id
1 'polypeptide(L)'
;MNLTKILAYVLFVISLALAYYLYNSINSSIKFREKITSTEKQITDKLAVIREAQKVYLEQHGRYANNWDSLINFIETGVVPIIVKSETIIPKSYGVDSVIVKIDTIGEVSAREKIFRKTYSVNAADNGTFLGFSKKEGDYVVKGTKSYKMRRLTSERVEEFAFLDKGTISSQAKVNVGDAVKKGQNLITFWDYQLNPDVDVKTLSIVPGSGKTFELYTASIDRNGIKVWVIEVKDPAPINPERREENEAKNRKPLRFGSKTDVTTAGNWE
;
A
#
# COMPACT_ATOMS: atom_id res chain seq x y z
N MET A 1 67.57 10.97 -26.95
CA MET A 1 66.66 10.15 -26.11
C MET A 1 66.48 8.82 -26.82
N ASN A 2 66.75 7.68 -26.17
CA ASN A 2 66.68 6.37 -26.83
C ASN A 2 65.24 6.06 -27.28
N LEU A 3 65.07 5.53 -28.48
CA LEU A 3 63.77 5.18 -29.09
C LEU A 3 62.89 4.33 -28.16
N THR A 4 63.52 3.41 -27.43
CA THR A 4 62.88 2.55 -26.42
C THR A 4 62.26 3.34 -25.27
N LYS A 5 62.89 4.44 -24.83
CA LYS A 5 62.36 5.31 -23.76
C LYS A 5 61.15 6.11 -24.25
N ILE A 6 61.20 6.63 -25.48
CA ILE A 6 60.05 7.34 -26.10
C ILE A 6 58.85 6.38 -26.19
N LEU A 7 59.08 5.17 -26.71
CA LEU A 7 58.03 4.16 -26.82
C LEU A 7 57.44 3.81 -25.45
N ALA A 8 58.27 3.64 -24.42
CA ALA A 8 57.81 3.37 -23.06
C ALA A 8 56.94 4.51 -22.49
N TYR A 9 57.31 5.78 -22.69
CA TYR A 9 56.50 6.91 -22.25
C TYR A 9 55.15 6.98 -22.98
N VAL A 10 55.13 6.77 -24.30
CA VAL A 10 53.89 6.76 -25.09
C VAL A 10 52.98 5.62 -24.63
N LEU A 11 53.54 4.42 -24.45
CA LEU A 11 52.79 3.26 -23.97
C LEU A 11 52.25 3.48 -22.56
N PHE A 12 53.01 4.15 -21.69
CA PHE A 12 52.58 4.51 -20.34
C PHE A 12 51.40 5.48 -20.35
N VAL A 13 51.43 6.52 -21.19
CA VAL A 13 50.31 7.47 -21.34
C VAL A 13 49.07 6.78 -21.90
N ILE A 14 49.23 5.90 -22.89
CA ILE A 14 48.13 5.09 -23.44
C ILE A 14 47.54 4.17 -22.36
N SER A 15 48.39 3.54 -21.55
CA SER A 15 47.95 2.69 -20.44
C SER A 15 47.11 3.47 -19.42
N LEU A 16 47.53 4.68 -19.05
CA LEU A 16 46.76 5.56 -18.16
C LEU A 16 45.42 5.99 -18.78
N ALA A 17 45.40 6.31 -20.09
CA ALA A 17 44.16 6.66 -20.80
C ALA A 17 43.18 5.47 -20.84
N LEU A 18 43.67 4.26 -21.10
CA LEU A 18 42.89 3.04 -21.08
C LEU A 18 42.36 2.73 -19.67
N ALA A 19 43.18 2.90 -18.64
CA ALA A 19 42.76 2.73 -17.25
C ALA A 19 41.62 3.68 -16.86
N TYR A 20 41.73 4.96 -17.24
CA TYR A 20 40.66 5.95 -17.05
C TYR A 20 39.39 5.59 -17.83
N TYR A 21 39.52 5.18 -19.09
CA TYR A 21 38.38 4.76 -19.92
C TYR A 21 37.65 3.56 -19.31
N LEU A 22 38.38 2.56 -18.84
CA LEU A 22 37.81 1.38 -18.19
C LEU A 22 37.09 1.75 -16.89
N TYR A 23 37.71 2.57 -16.04
CA TYR A 23 37.10 3.07 -14.82
C TYR A 23 35.79 3.83 -15.11
N ASN A 24 35.80 4.76 -16.07
CA ASN A 24 34.62 5.55 -16.42
C ASN A 24 33.50 4.68 -17.02
N SER A 25 33.84 3.70 -17.87
CA SER A 25 32.87 2.76 -18.45
C SER A 25 32.15 1.95 -17.38
N ILE A 26 32.90 1.39 -16.41
CA ILE A 26 32.33 0.61 -15.31
C ILE A 26 31.47 1.50 -14.40
N ASN A 27 31.99 2.66 -13.98
CA ASN A 27 31.28 3.59 -13.09
C ASN A 27 29.99 4.13 -13.73
N SER A 28 30.00 4.43 -15.03
CA SER A 28 28.82 4.86 -15.77
C SER A 28 27.73 3.79 -15.78
N SER A 29 28.11 2.52 -16.01
CA SER A 29 27.18 1.39 -15.98
C SER A 29 26.54 1.20 -14.59
N ILE A 30 27.33 1.33 -13.52
CA ILE A 30 26.83 1.22 -12.14
C ILE A 30 25.83 2.33 -11.84
N LYS A 31 26.20 3.60 -12.09
CA LYS A 31 25.31 4.75 -11.86
C LYS A 31 24.01 4.67 -12.67
N PHE A 32 24.07 4.12 -13.88
CA PHE A 32 22.88 3.90 -14.69
C PHE A 32 21.94 2.88 -14.07
N ARG A 33 22.47 1.74 -13.57
CA ARG A 33 21.66 0.73 -12.86
C ARG A 33 21.07 1.27 -11.57
N GLU A 34 21.84 2.03 -10.79
CA GLU A 34 21.34 2.69 -9.58
C GLU A 34 20.21 3.68 -9.90
N LYS A 35 20.37 4.47 -10.97
CA LYS A 35 19.33 5.38 -11.45
C LYS A 35 18.07 4.65 -11.88
N ILE A 36 18.19 3.53 -12.60
CA ILE A 36 17.05 2.67 -12.96
C ILE A 36 16.35 2.20 -11.70
N THR A 37 17.06 1.57 -10.76
CA THR A 37 16.47 1.01 -9.53
C THR A 37 15.78 2.09 -8.70
N SER A 38 16.41 3.26 -8.54
CA SER A 38 15.83 4.38 -7.80
C SER A 38 14.57 4.94 -8.47
N THR A 39 14.60 5.09 -9.80
CA THR A 39 13.46 5.63 -10.57
C THR A 39 12.32 4.61 -10.64
N GLU A 40 12.60 3.33 -10.87
CA GLU A 40 11.59 2.26 -10.84
C GLU A 40 10.93 2.19 -9.47
N LYS A 41 11.68 2.32 -8.37
CA LYS A 41 11.10 2.39 -7.01
C LYS A 41 10.11 3.55 -6.86
N GLN A 42 10.47 4.75 -7.34
CA GLN A 42 9.57 5.90 -7.31
C GLN A 42 8.32 5.68 -8.19
N ILE A 43 8.48 5.04 -9.35
CA ILE A 43 7.38 4.65 -10.23
C ILE A 43 6.44 3.67 -9.51
N THR A 44 6.97 2.62 -8.88
CA THR A 44 6.15 1.63 -8.16
C THR A 44 5.46 2.23 -6.95
N ASP A 45 6.10 3.14 -6.20
CA ASP A 45 5.49 3.84 -5.08
C ASP A 45 4.28 4.69 -5.55
N LYS A 46 4.44 5.46 -6.64
CA LYS A 46 3.33 6.20 -7.24
C LYS A 46 2.23 5.28 -7.77
N LEU A 47 2.57 4.22 -8.50
CA LEU A 47 1.60 3.26 -9.01
C LEU A 47 0.82 2.57 -7.88
N ALA A 48 1.46 2.27 -6.75
CA ALA A 48 0.80 1.72 -5.57
C ALA A 48 -0.22 2.72 -4.96
N VAL A 49 0.14 4.01 -4.86
CA VAL A 49 -0.78 5.06 -4.41
C VAL A 49 -1.96 5.21 -5.38
N ILE A 50 -1.70 5.28 -6.68
CA ILE A 50 -2.75 5.38 -7.71
C ILE A 50 -3.69 4.19 -7.62
N ARG A 51 -3.15 2.98 -7.47
CA ARG A 51 -3.92 1.75 -7.32
C ARG A 51 -4.88 1.80 -6.13
N GLU A 52 -4.37 2.12 -4.94
CA GLU A 52 -5.21 2.17 -3.75
C GLU A 52 -6.23 3.30 -3.83
N ALA A 53 -5.84 4.47 -4.37
CA ALA A 53 -6.77 5.56 -4.61
C ALA A 53 -7.91 5.15 -5.56
N GLN A 54 -7.60 4.45 -6.65
CA GLN A 54 -8.60 3.95 -7.61
C GLN A 54 -9.53 2.91 -6.99
N LYS A 55 -9.02 2.02 -6.11
CA LYS A 55 -9.85 1.05 -5.39
C LYS A 55 -10.83 1.76 -4.45
N VAL A 56 -10.37 2.73 -3.68
CA VAL A 56 -11.24 3.51 -2.78
C VAL A 56 -12.24 4.35 -3.59
N TYR A 57 -11.82 4.94 -4.72
CA TYR A 57 -12.70 5.67 -5.62
C TYR A 57 -13.79 4.75 -6.21
N LEU A 58 -13.44 3.54 -6.63
CA LEU A 58 -14.38 2.51 -7.09
C LEU A 58 -15.38 2.13 -6.00
N GLU A 59 -14.92 1.94 -4.77
CA GLU A 59 -15.79 1.62 -3.62
C GLU A 59 -16.83 2.72 -3.36
N GLN A 60 -16.45 4.00 -3.53
CA GLN A 60 -17.33 5.14 -3.28
C GLN A 60 -18.25 5.49 -4.45
N HIS A 61 -17.75 5.43 -5.68
CA HIS A 61 -18.47 5.91 -6.86
C HIS A 61 -19.01 4.79 -7.76
N GLY A 62 -18.71 3.52 -7.45
CA GLY A 62 -19.10 2.37 -8.25
C GLY A 62 -18.41 2.27 -9.62
N ARG A 63 -17.41 3.11 -9.88
CA ARG A 63 -16.55 3.12 -11.09
C ARG A 63 -15.16 3.64 -10.78
N TYR A 64 -14.17 3.32 -11.60
CA TYR A 64 -12.85 3.95 -11.51
C TYR A 64 -12.86 5.40 -12.01
N ALA A 65 -11.95 6.24 -11.50
CA ALA A 65 -11.72 7.58 -12.02
C ALA A 65 -11.10 7.48 -13.41
N ASN A 66 -11.68 8.19 -14.39
CA ASN A 66 -11.27 8.15 -15.80
C ASN A 66 -10.31 9.29 -16.19
N ASN A 67 -9.99 10.19 -15.27
CA ASN A 67 -9.06 11.30 -15.47
C ASN A 67 -8.31 11.61 -14.17
N TRP A 68 -7.14 12.22 -14.31
CA TRP A 68 -6.25 12.52 -13.19
C TRP A 68 -6.81 13.56 -12.23
N ASP A 69 -7.46 14.60 -12.74
CA ASP A 69 -8.01 15.68 -11.91
C ASP A 69 -9.06 15.17 -10.93
N SER A 70 -9.95 14.27 -11.38
CA SER A 70 -10.97 13.65 -10.53
C SER A 70 -10.34 12.76 -9.46
N LEU A 71 -9.29 12.02 -9.81
CA LEU A 71 -8.59 11.16 -8.84
C LEU A 71 -7.82 11.99 -7.82
N ILE A 72 -7.09 13.02 -8.26
CA ILE A 72 -6.31 13.92 -7.39
C ILE A 72 -7.26 14.68 -6.45
N ASN A 73 -8.34 15.26 -6.99
CA ASN A 73 -9.33 15.95 -6.17
C ASN A 73 -9.96 15.02 -5.13
N PHE A 74 -10.26 13.77 -5.50
CA PHE A 74 -10.77 12.79 -4.55
C PHE A 74 -9.77 12.51 -3.43
N ILE A 75 -8.48 12.36 -3.74
CA ILE A 75 -7.45 12.14 -2.71
C ILE A 75 -7.33 13.35 -1.79
N GLU A 76 -7.36 14.58 -2.33
CA GLU A 76 -7.12 15.81 -1.56
C GLU A 76 -8.33 16.25 -0.72
N THR A 77 -9.54 16.16 -1.26
CA THR A 77 -10.76 16.74 -0.65
C THR A 77 -11.86 15.72 -0.35
N GLY A 78 -11.73 14.50 -0.86
CA GLY A 78 -12.75 13.46 -0.70
C GLY A 78 -12.87 12.97 0.73
N VAL A 79 -14.08 12.52 1.08
CA VAL A 79 -14.39 11.83 2.33
C VAL A 79 -14.96 10.46 2.03
N VAL A 80 -14.73 9.52 2.94
CA VAL A 80 -15.13 8.13 2.85
C VAL A 80 -15.88 7.75 4.11
N PRO A 81 -17.11 7.20 4.02
CA PRO A 81 -17.87 6.74 5.16
C PRO A 81 -17.20 5.52 5.81
N ILE A 82 -17.17 5.50 7.14
CA ILE A 82 -16.80 4.33 7.92
C ILE A 82 -18.05 3.46 8.06
N ILE A 83 -18.08 2.35 7.33
CA ILE A 83 -19.23 1.45 7.29
C ILE A 83 -19.03 0.28 8.28
N VAL A 84 -20.02 0.03 9.11
CA VAL A 84 -20.11 -1.15 9.98
C VAL A 84 -21.22 -2.07 9.47
N LYS A 85 -20.89 -3.35 9.30
CA LYS A 85 -21.87 -4.39 8.96
C LYS A 85 -22.13 -5.24 10.20
N SER A 86 -23.40 -5.36 10.59
CA SER A 86 -23.84 -6.26 11.65
C SER A 86 -24.83 -7.26 11.09
N GLU A 87 -24.60 -8.54 11.34
CA GLU A 87 -25.47 -9.64 10.92
C GLU A 87 -26.24 -10.16 12.14
N THR A 88 -27.57 -10.16 12.06
CA THR A 88 -28.43 -10.77 13.06
C THR A 88 -29.06 -12.02 12.48
N ILE A 89 -28.69 -13.18 13.01
CA ILE A 89 -29.26 -14.47 12.63
C ILE A 89 -30.52 -14.69 13.45
N ILE A 90 -31.67 -14.75 12.78
CA ILE A 90 -32.95 -15.12 13.39
C ILE A 90 -33.25 -16.55 12.93
N PRO A 91 -33.21 -17.55 13.82
CA PRO A 91 -33.59 -18.91 13.48
C PRO A 91 -35.09 -18.96 13.19
N LYS A 92 -35.49 -19.45 12.02
CA LYS A 92 -36.90 -19.71 11.70
C LYS A 92 -37.22 -21.19 11.90
N SER A 93 -38.51 -21.47 12.11
CA SER A 93 -39.00 -22.86 12.12
C SER A 93 -38.72 -23.53 10.77
N TYR A 94 -38.51 -24.86 10.78
CA TYR A 94 -38.05 -25.69 9.65
C TYR A 94 -36.57 -25.57 9.24
N GLY A 95 -35.69 -25.01 10.08
CA GLY A 95 -34.23 -25.07 9.86
C GLY A 95 -33.71 -24.13 8.78
N VAL A 96 -34.46 -23.08 8.46
CA VAL A 96 -34.02 -22.01 7.55
C VAL A 96 -33.65 -20.79 8.39
N ASP A 97 -32.37 -20.45 8.44
CA ASP A 97 -31.92 -19.24 9.14
C ASP A 97 -32.20 -17.99 8.29
N SER A 98 -32.65 -16.92 8.95
CA SER A 98 -32.81 -15.61 8.32
C SER A 98 -31.69 -14.70 8.81
N VAL A 99 -30.81 -14.26 7.90
CA VAL A 99 -29.73 -13.33 8.22
C VAL A 99 -30.17 -11.92 7.84
N ILE A 100 -30.36 -11.04 8.84
CA ILE A 100 -30.57 -9.61 8.61
C ILE A 100 -29.22 -8.93 8.68
N VAL A 101 -28.75 -8.45 7.53
CA VAL A 101 -27.54 -7.63 7.45
C VAL A 101 -27.94 -6.16 7.56
N LYS A 102 -27.63 -5.53 8.70
CA LYS A 102 -27.74 -4.08 8.85
C LYS A 102 -26.39 -3.45 8.55
N ILE A 103 -26.39 -2.50 7.62
CA ILE A 103 -25.24 -1.68 7.26
C ILE A 103 -25.49 -0.29 7.84
N ASP A 104 -24.58 0.18 8.69
CA ASP A 104 -24.68 1.50 9.33
C ASP A 104 -23.40 2.30 9.06
N THR A 105 -23.52 3.63 8.99
CA THR A 105 -22.37 4.55 8.82
C THR A 105 -22.11 5.23 10.15
N ILE A 106 -20.93 4.98 10.72
CA ILE A 106 -20.58 5.45 12.08
C ILE A 106 -19.74 6.73 12.09
N GLY A 107 -19.37 7.22 10.92
CA GLY A 107 -18.57 8.44 10.74
C GLY A 107 -17.97 8.51 9.34
N GLU A 108 -17.07 9.48 9.15
CA GLU A 108 -16.36 9.72 7.89
C GLU A 108 -14.87 9.94 8.17
N VAL A 109 -14.03 9.55 7.21
CA VAL A 109 -12.58 9.80 7.21
C VAL A 109 -12.18 10.43 5.88
N SER A 110 -11.09 11.18 5.85
CA SER A 110 -10.58 11.68 4.57
C SER A 110 -10.19 10.51 3.65
N ALA A 111 -10.41 10.68 2.34
CA ALA A 111 -9.99 9.70 1.34
C ALA A 111 -8.48 9.46 1.41
N ARG A 112 -7.69 10.53 1.59
CA ARG A 112 -6.24 10.42 1.82
C ARG A 112 -5.92 9.49 2.98
N GLU A 113 -6.57 9.66 4.12
CA GLU A 113 -6.33 8.80 5.27
C GLU A 113 -6.65 7.33 4.96
N LYS A 114 -7.82 7.08 4.36
CA LYS A 114 -8.25 5.73 3.96
C LYS A 114 -7.28 5.05 3.00
N ILE A 115 -6.68 5.81 2.08
CA ILE A 115 -5.75 5.30 1.07
C ILE A 115 -4.39 4.99 1.69
N PHE A 116 -3.82 5.94 2.44
CA PHE A 116 -2.43 5.86 2.91
C PHE A 116 -2.26 5.07 4.21
N ARG A 117 -3.29 4.99 5.06
CA ARG A 117 -3.22 4.31 6.35
C ARG A 117 -3.94 2.97 6.33
N LYS A 118 -3.31 1.98 6.95
CA LYS A 118 -3.96 0.73 7.32
C LYS A 118 -4.29 0.77 8.80
N THR A 119 -5.56 0.58 9.12
CA THR A 119 -6.07 0.58 10.50
C THR A 119 -6.15 -0.85 11.03
N TYR A 120 -5.78 -1.02 12.28
CA TYR A 120 -5.78 -2.27 13.02
C TYR A 120 -6.56 -2.10 14.32
N SER A 121 -7.19 -3.17 14.77
CA SER A 121 -7.92 -3.23 16.04
C SER A 121 -7.35 -4.34 16.92
N VAL A 122 -7.08 -4.01 18.17
CA VAL A 122 -6.82 -4.99 19.23
C VAL A 122 -8.12 -5.22 19.97
N ASN A 123 -8.66 -6.42 19.83
CA ASN A 123 -9.90 -6.82 20.48
C ASN A 123 -9.62 -7.65 21.74
N ALA A 124 -10.54 -7.60 22.70
CA ALA A 124 -10.56 -8.48 23.85
C ALA A 124 -10.59 -9.95 23.37
N ALA A 125 -9.63 -10.75 23.81
CA ALA A 125 -9.46 -12.12 23.35
C ALA A 125 -10.51 -13.08 23.93
N ASP A 126 -11.06 -12.73 25.10
CA ASP A 126 -12.02 -13.53 25.84
C ASP A 126 -12.95 -12.63 26.68
N ASN A 127 -13.96 -13.23 27.31
CA ASN A 127 -14.75 -12.57 28.35
C ASN A 127 -13.93 -12.50 29.65
N GLY A 128 -13.95 -11.37 30.34
CA GLY A 128 -13.21 -11.23 31.59
C GLY A 128 -13.18 -9.82 32.16
N THR A 129 -12.26 -9.60 33.09
CA THR A 129 -12.04 -8.32 33.76
C THR A 129 -10.82 -7.62 33.17
N PHE A 130 -11.00 -6.38 32.71
CA PHE A 130 -9.92 -5.55 32.20
C PHE A 130 -8.98 -5.11 33.32
N LEU A 131 -7.67 -5.24 33.11
CA LEU A 131 -6.65 -4.92 34.11
C LEU A 131 -5.73 -3.76 33.69
N GLY A 132 -5.96 -3.16 32.53
CA GLY A 132 -5.26 -1.95 32.09
C GLY A 132 -4.59 -2.06 30.73
N PHE A 133 -4.36 -0.90 30.12
CA PHE A 133 -3.53 -0.76 28.92
C PHE A 133 -2.04 -0.72 29.29
N SER A 134 -1.20 -1.29 28.43
CA SER A 134 0.26 -1.27 28.58
C SER A 134 0.91 -0.08 27.86
N LYS A 135 0.17 0.59 26.97
CA LYS A 135 0.59 1.73 26.16
C LYS A 135 -0.52 2.78 26.14
N LYS A 136 -0.18 4.01 25.77
CA LYS A 136 -1.11 5.15 25.73
C LYS A 136 -1.43 5.54 24.29
N GLU A 137 -2.53 6.26 24.11
CA GLU A 137 -2.84 6.92 22.84
C GLU A 137 -1.67 7.81 22.41
N GLY A 138 -1.34 7.79 21.11
CA GLY A 138 -0.18 8.47 20.54
C GLY A 138 1.13 7.68 20.57
N ASP A 139 1.24 6.61 21.36
CA ASP A 139 2.45 5.78 21.37
C ASP A 139 2.61 5.01 20.05
N TYR A 140 3.85 4.96 19.56
CA TYR A 140 4.24 4.02 18.49
C TYR A 140 4.60 2.66 19.08
N VAL A 141 4.02 1.60 18.52
CA VAL A 141 4.19 0.21 18.97
C VAL A 141 4.68 -0.67 17.84
N VAL A 142 5.38 -1.75 18.19
CA VAL A 142 5.82 -2.78 17.25
C VAL A 142 5.23 -4.14 17.61
N LYS A 143 5.18 -5.05 16.63
CA LYS A 143 4.72 -6.43 16.83
C LYS A 143 5.40 -7.09 18.04
N GLY A 144 4.59 -7.71 18.89
CA GLY A 144 5.05 -8.35 20.13
C GLY A 144 5.05 -7.46 21.37
N THR A 145 4.93 -6.14 21.21
CA THR A 145 4.78 -5.20 22.33
C THR A 145 3.49 -5.50 23.10
N LYS A 146 3.52 -5.44 24.44
CA LYS A 146 2.31 -5.63 25.26
C LYS A 146 1.27 -4.53 25.00
N SER A 147 0.00 -4.92 24.90
CA SER A 147 -1.13 -4.07 24.53
C SER A 147 -2.05 -3.81 25.71
N TYR A 148 -2.69 -4.84 26.25
CA TYR A 148 -3.55 -4.78 27.42
C TYR A 148 -3.39 -6.03 28.28
N LYS A 149 -3.85 -5.93 29.53
CA LYS A 149 -3.92 -7.04 30.48
C LYS A 149 -5.38 -7.31 30.82
N MET A 150 -5.74 -8.57 30.97
CA MET A 150 -7.06 -8.96 31.48
C MET A 150 -6.99 -10.22 32.32
N ARG A 151 -7.97 -10.39 33.21
CA ARG A 151 -8.25 -11.65 33.90
C ARG A 151 -9.37 -12.37 33.16
N ARG A 152 -9.11 -13.58 32.66
CA ARG A 152 -10.17 -14.36 31.99
C ARG A 152 -11.21 -14.84 32.99
N LEU A 153 -12.48 -14.81 32.60
CA LEU A 153 -13.56 -15.32 33.44
C LEU A 153 -13.50 -16.85 33.59
N THR A 154 -13.00 -17.56 32.58
CA THR A 154 -12.98 -19.03 32.52
C THR A 154 -11.88 -19.66 33.38
N SER A 155 -10.71 -19.03 33.47
CA SER A 155 -9.54 -19.59 34.16
C SER A 155 -9.08 -18.78 35.36
N GLU A 156 -9.67 -17.60 35.59
CA GLU A 156 -9.23 -16.58 36.55
C GLU A 156 -7.76 -16.15 36.43
N ARG A 157 -7.06 -16.59 35.39
CA ARG A 157 -5.66 -16.24 35.12
C ARG A 157 -5.56 -14.85 34.54
N VAL A 158 -4.53 -14.13 35.00
CA VAL A 158 -4.12 -12.85 34.42
C VAL A 158 -3.22 -13.12 33.22
N GLU A 159 -3.59 -12.57 32.07
CA GLU A 159 -2.82 -12.68 30.84
C GLU A 159 -2.55 -11.30 30.23
N GLU A 160 -1.42 -11.19 29.54
CA GLU A 160 -1.02 -10.00 28.79
C GLU A 160 -1.01 -10.30 27.30
N PHE A 161 -1.77 -9.51 26.55
CA PHE A 161 -1.90 -9.66 25.10
C PHE A 161 -0.93 -8.71 24.39
N ALA A 162 -0.38 -9.15 23.26
CA ALA A 162 0.57 -8.36 22.48
C ALA A 162 -0.07 -7.80 21.20
N PHE A 163 0.45 -6.67 20.72
CA PHE A 163 0.16 -6.15 19.39
C PHE A 163 0.66 -7.14 18.33
N LEU A 164 -0.16 -7.41 17.33
CA LEU A 164 0.17 -8.30 16.21
C LEU A 164 0.89 -7.58 15.07
N ASP A 165 0.74 -6.26 15.01
CA ASP A 165 1.28 -5.38 13.98
C ASP A 165 1.96 -4.17 14.64
N LYS A 166 2.68 -3.39 13.82
CA LYS A 166 3.26 -2.11 14.22
C LYS A 166 2.31 -0.97 13.88
N GLY A 167 2.47 0.18 14.54
CA GLY A 167 1.74 1.39 14.21
C GLY A 167 1.62 2.36 15.39
N THR A 168 0.89 3.44 15.18
CA THR A 168 0.61 4.48 16.18
C THR A 168 -0.80 4.30 16.73
N ILE A 169 -0.94 4.29 18.07
CA ILE A 169 -2.24 4.15 18.72
C ILE A 169 -3.08 5.42 18.48
N SER A 170 -4.24 5.27 17.84
CA SER A 170 -5.17 6.38 17.58
C SER A 170 -6.24 6.53 18.64
N SER A 171 -6.73 5.42 19.21
CA SER A 171 -7.77 5.46 20.24
C SER A 171 -7.80 4.22 21.10
N GLN A 172 -8.24 4.37 22.34
CA GLN A 172 -8.48 3.31 23.30
C GLN A 172 -9.94 3.32 23.76
N ALA A 173 -10.47 2.13 24.06
CA ALA A 173 -11.81 2.01 24.61
C ALA A 173 -11.90 2.71 25.97
N LYS A 174 -13.06 3.34 26.24
CA LYS A 174 -13.36 3.97 27.54
C LYS A 174 -13.69 2.88 28.57
N VAL A 175 -12.67 2.15 29.00
CA VAL A 175 -12.75 1.08 30.01
C VAL A 175 -11.76 1.35 31.14
N ASN A 176 -12.20 1.14 32.38
CA ASN A 176 -11.40 1.29 33.58
C ASN A 176 -10.93 -0.08 34.07
N VAL A 177 -9.85 -0.08 34.87
CA VAL A 177 -9.37 -1.28 35.55
C VAL A 177 -10.47 -1.83 36.45
N GLY A 178 -10.83 -3.11 36.28
CA GLY A 178 -11.94 -3.75 36.98
C GLY A 178 -13.22 -3.91 36.14
N ASP A 179 -13.32 -3.22 35.00
CA ASP A 179 -14.50 -3.31 34.13
C ASP A 179 -14.57 -4.67 33.43
N ALA A 180 -15.79 -5.16 33.20
CA ALA A 180 -16.03 -6.36 32.41
C ALA A 180 -15.86 -6.06 30.91
N VAL A 181 -15.09 -6.90 30.21
CA VAL A 181 -14.91 -6.85 28.76
C VAL A 181 -15.44 -8.13 28.11
N LYS A 182 -16.00 -8.00 26.92
CA LYS A 182 -16.54 -9.13 26.14
C LYS A 182 -15.57 -9.55 25.05
N LYS A 183 -15.49 -10.85 24.77
CA LYS A 183 -14.72 -11.38 23.64
C LYS A 183 -15.10 -10.66 22.34
N GLY A 184 -14.10 -10.17 21.61
CA GLY A 184 -14.28 -9.42 20.37
C GLY A 184 -14.54 -7.92 20.54
N GLN A 185 -14.72 -7.42 21.77
CA GLN A 185 -14.84 -5.98 22.02
C GLN A 185 -13.55 -5.26 21.59
N ASN A 186 -13.66 -4.23 20.75
CA ASN A 186 -12.52 -3.41 20.37
C ASN A 186 -11.99 -2.62 21.57
N LEU A 187 -10.71 -2.78 21.87
CA LEU A 187 -10.04 -2.14 23.01
C LEU A 187 -9.04 -1.08 22.59
N ILE A 188 -8.31 -1.30 21.49
CA ILE A 188 -7.32 -0.35 20.97
C ILE A 188 -7.45 -0.30 19.46
N THR A 189 -7.51 0.90 18.90
CA THR A 189 -7.36 1.12 17.46
C THR A 189 -6.03 1.82 17.22
N PHE A 190 -5.29 1.34 16.22
CA PHE A 190 -3.99 1.89 15.84
C PHE A 190 -3.82 1.79 14.33
N TRP A 191 -2.90 2.56 13.77
CA TRP A 191 -2.69 2.61 12.33
C TRP A 191 -1.23 2.66 11.96
N ASP A 192 -0.90 2.19 10.77
CA ASP A 192 0.42 2.33 10.15
C ASP A 192 0.28 2.81 8.71
N TYR A 193 1.30 3.50 8.20
CA TYR A 193 1.33 3.87 6.79
C TYR A 193 1.63 2.62 5.95
N GLN A 194 0.67 2.26 5.09
CA GLN A 194 0.85 1.17 4.12
C GLN A 194 1.45 1.65 2.79
N LEU A 195 1.40 2.96 2.55
CA LEU A 195 1.98 3.65 1.40
C LEU A 195 2.88 4.77 1.89
N ASN A 196 3.82 5.21 1.06
CA ASN A 196 4.68 6.34 1.37
C ASN A 196 3.84 7.63 1.56
N PRO A 197 3.76 8.21 2.78
CA PRO A 197 2.92 9.37 3.06
C PRO A 197 3.44 10.67 2.42
N ASP A 198 4.71 10.70 2.03
CA ASP A 198 5.40 11.87 1.47
C ASP A 198 5.21 11.99 -0.06
N VAL A 199 4.47 11.08 -0.68
CA VAL A 199 4.15 11.15 -2.10
C VAL A 199 3.32 12.42 -2.37
N ASP A 200 3.85 13.29 -3.23
CA ASP A 200 3.13 14.47 -3.70
C ASP A 200 2.00 14.07 -4.65
N VAL A 201 0.78 14.22 -4.16
CA VAL A 201 -0.45 13.87 -4.87
C VAL A 201 -0.66 14.74 -6.11
N LYS A 202 -0.16 15.98 -6.12
CA LYS A 202 -0.35 16.90 -7.26
C LYS A 202 0.41 16.45 -8.49
N THR A 203 1.54 15.77 -8.29
CA THR A 203 2.36 15.22 -9.37
C THR A 203 2.14 13.73 -9.57
N LEU A 204 1.07 13.16 -9.02
CA LEU A 204 0.83 11.71 -9.03
C LEU A 204 0.70 11.15 -10.46
N SER A 205 0.16 11.94 -11.39
CA SER A 205 0.04 11.57 -12.81
C SER A 205 1.37 11.49 -13.55
N ILE A 206 2.44 12.12 -13.03
CA ILE A 206 3.72 12.26 -13.71
C ILE A 206 4.65 11.09 -13.38
N VAL A 207 5.17 10.46 -14.43
CA VAL A 207 6.19 9.41 -14.36
C VAL A 207 7.54 10.03 -13.95
N PRO A 208 8.12 9.59 -12.82
CA PRO A 208 9.44 10.03 -12.40
C PRO A 208 10.50 9.85 -13.49
N GLY A 209 11.31 10.89 -13.72
CA GLY A 209 12.46 10.83 -14.62
C GLY A 209 12.17 10.90 -16.12
N SER A 210 10.90 10.82 -16.57
CA SER A 210 10.55 10.90 -18.00
C SER A 210 9.78 12.17 -18.39
N GLY A 211 9.17 12.85 -17.42
CA GLY A 211 8.31 14.02 -17.68
C GLY A 211 6.98 13.69 -18.39
N LYS A 212 6.74 12.41 -18.69
CA LYS A 212 5.48 11.92 -19.26
C LYS A 212 4.45 11.66 -18.16
N THR A 213 3.19 11.55 -18.55
CA THR A 213 2.13 11.10 -17.66
C THR A 213 1.91 9.61 -17.78
N PHE A 214 1.48 8.95 -16.70
CA PHE A 214 1.03 7.57 -16.74
C PHE A 214 -0.17 7.46 -17.70
N GLU A 215 -0.19 6.40 -18.51
CA GLU A 215 -1.37 6.08 -19.31
C GLU A 215 -2.43 5.47 -18.38
N LEU A 216 -3.62 6.08 -18.36
CA LEU A 216 -4.77 5.62 -17.57
C LEU A 216 -5.86 5.12 -18.52
N TYR A 217 -6.26 3.87 -18.35
CA TYR A 217 -7.37 3.25 -19.06
C TYR A 217 -8.41 2.75 -18.06
N THR A 218 -9.69 3.00 -18.31
CA THR A 218 -10.80 2.43 -17.56
C THR A 218 -11.97 2.14 -18.50
N ALA A 219 -12.65 1.02 -18.29
CA ALA A 219 -13.84 0.64 -19.04
C ALA A 219 -14.76 -0.25 -18.19
N SER A 220 -16.04 -0.28 -18.55
CA SER A 220 -16.97 -1.32 -18.09
C SER A 220 -17.07 -2.39 -19.16
N ILE A 221 -16.83 -3.65 -18.78
CA ILE A 221 -16.94 -4.81 -19.67
C ILE A 221 -18.03 -5.75 -19.16
N ASP A 222 -18.63 -6.51 -20.07
CA ASP A 222 -19.55 -7.60 -19.71
C ASP A 222 -18.75 -8.88 -19.46
N ARG A 223 -18.97 -9.51 -18.31
CA ARG A 223 -18.52 -10.86 -18.01
C ARG A 223 -19.71 -11.72 -17.60
N ASN A 224 -20.11 -12.63 -18.50
CA ASN A 224 -21.20 -13.58 -18.27
C ASN A 224 -22.52 -12.88 -17.86
N GLY A 225 -22.84 -11.74 -18.48
CA GLY A 225 -24.04 -10.95 -18.19
C GLY A 225 -23.91 -9.99 -17.00
N ILE A 226 -22.75 -9.95 -16.34
CA ILE A 226 -22.46 -9.02 -15.24
C ILE A 226 -21.52 -7.94 -15.74
N LYS A 227 -21.94 -6.67 -15.62
CA LYS A 227 -21.06 -5.52 -15.90
C LYS A 227 -20.05 -5.36 -14.78
N VAL A 228 -18.77 -5.37 -15.15
CA VAL A 228 -17.63 -5.18 -14.23
C VAL A 228 -16.72 -4.08 -14.75
N TRP A 229 -16.07 -3.37 -13.83
CA TRP A 229 -15.09 -2.33 -14.18
C TRP A 229 -13.69 -2.93 -14.27
N VAL A 230 -12.94 -2.48 -15.27
CA VAL A 230 -11.53 -2.81 -15.49
C VAL A 230 -10.70 -1.52 -15.56
N ILE A 231 -9.44 -1.60 -15.16
CA ILE A 231 -8.50 -0.48 -15.13
C ILE A 231 -7.12 -0.98 -15.53
N GLU A 232 -6.39 -0.20 -16.32
CA GLU A 232 -4.95 -0.36 -16.49
C GLU A 232 -4.28 1.00 -16.32
N VAL A 233 -3.24 1.07 -15.49
CA VAL A 233 -2.35 2.22 -15.42
C VAL A 233 -0.94 1.77 -15.68
N LYS A 234 -0.27 2.35 -16.68
CA LYS A 234 1.08 1.93 -17.09
C LYS A 234 2.03 3.10 -17.33
N ASP A 235 3.31 2.83 -17.15
CA ASP A 235 4.41 3.70 -17.56
C ASP A 235 4.62 3.63 -19.10
N PRO A 236 4.40 4.73 -19.85
CA PRO A 236 4.63 4.77 -21.29
C PRO A 236 6.11 4.92 -21.70
N ALA A 237 7.02 5.24 -20.77
CA ALA A 237 8.43 5.46 -21.08
C ALA A 237 9.35 4.91 -19.97
N PRO A 238 9.48 3.57 -19.88
CA PRO A 238 10.39 2.94 -18.93
C PRO A 238 11.82 3.42 -19.11
N ILE A 239 12.43 3.86 -18.01
CA ILE A 239 13.87 4.18 -17.98
C ILE A 239 14.74 2.94 -18.22
N ASN A 240 14.22 1.76 -17.85
CA ASN A 240 14.89 0.49 -18.05
C ASN A 240 14.63 -0.04 -19.47
N PRO A 241 15.65 -0.10 -20.34
CA PRO A 241 15.49 -0.56 -21.72
C PRO A 241 15.13 -2.04 -21.85
N GLU A 242 15.27 -2.82 -20.78
CA GLU A 242 14.84 -4.22 -20.72
C GLU A 242 13.31 -4.34 -20.57
N ARG A 243 12.61 -3.27 -20.17
CA ARG A 243 11.16 -3.25 -20.01
C ARG A 243 10.44 -2.88 -21.29
N ARG A 244 10.02 -3.87 -22.07
CA ARG A 244 9.37 -3.68 -23.37
C ARG A 244 8.01 -4.35 -23.45
N GLU A 245 7.09 -3.76 -24.20
CA GLU A 245 5.72 -4.27 -24.34
C GLU A 245 5.69 -5.67 -24.98
N GLU A 246 6.64 -5.94 -25.87
CA GLU A 246 6.84 -7.19 -26.61
C GLU A 246 7.28 -8.37 -25.73
N ASN A 247 7.76 -8.11 -24.51
CA ASN A 247 8.25 -9.17 -23.63
C ASN A 247 7.12 -10.09 -23.16
N GLU A 248 7.32 -11.41 -23.25
CA GLU A 248 6.34 -12.39 -22.77
C GLU A 248 6.17 -12.34 -21.25
N ALA A 249 7.29 -12.23 -20.52
CA ALA A 249 7.30 -12.19 -19.07
C ALA A 249 6.71 -10.88 -18.54
N LYS A 250 5.63 -10.94 -17.76
CA LYS A 250 4.92 -9.76 -17.21
C LYS A 250 5.84 -8.83 -16.42
N ASN A 251 6.77 -9.39 -15.63
CA ASN A 251 7.74 -8.62 -14.84
C ASN A 251 8.80 -7.91 -15.68
N ARG A 252 8.93 -8.25 -16.97
CA ARG A 252 9.77 -7.54 -17.95
C ARG A 252 8.97 -6.59 -18.84
N LYS A 253 7.67 -6.42 -18.62
CA LYS A 253 6.91 -5.38 -19.30
C LYS A 253 7.11 -4.01 -18.62
N PRO A 254 6.75 -2.90 -19.28
CA PRO A 254 6.59 -1.60 -18.62
C PRO A 254 5.79 -1.73 -17.32
N LEU A 255 6.21 -1.01 -16.28
CA LEU A 255 5.57 -1.06 -14.97
C LEU A 255 4.10 -0.65 -15.09
N ARG A 256 3.20 -1.50 -14.60
CA ARG A 256 1.76 -1.28 -14.67
C ARG A 256 1.01 -2.06 -13.62
N PHE A 257 -0.20 -1.61 -13.30
CA PHE A 257 -1.17 -2.43 -12.59
C PHE A 257 -2.48 -2.53 -13.36
N GLY A 258 -3.19 -3.61 -13.05
CA GLY A 258 -4.50 -3.91 -13.59
C GLY A 258 -4.45 -4.54 -14.98
N SER A 259 -5.59 -4.56 -15.65
CA SER A 259 -5.77 -5.15 -16.96
C SER A 259 -6.91 -4.44 -17.68
N LYS A 260 -6.82 -4.37 -19.02
CA LYS A 260 -7.91 -3.88 -19.87
C LYS A 260 -9.04 -4.89 -20.04
N THR A 261 -8.78 -6.16 -19.74
CA THR A 261 -9.69 -7.28 -20.02
C THR A 261 -10.12 -8.02 -18.77
N ASP A 262 -9.33 -7.95 -17.69
CA ASP A 262 -9.55 -8.69 -16.44
C ASP A 262 -9.82 -7.75 -15.28
N VAL A 263 -10.71 -8.19 -14.38
CA VAL A 263 -10.98 -7.49 -13.12
C VAL A 263 -9.83 -7.77 -12.17
N THR A 264 -8.78 -6.96 -12.28
CA THR A 264 -7.60 -7.04 -11.43
C THR A 264 -7.01 -5.67 -11.24
N THR A 265 -6.35 -5.48 -10.09
CA THR A 265 -5.50 -4.32 -9.80
C THR A 265 -4.08 -4.77 -9.44
N ALA A 266 -3.69 -6.01 -9.75
CA ALA A 266 -2.36 -6.53 -9.45
C ALA A 266 -1.28 -5.76 -10.23
N GLY A 267 -0.15 -5.49 -9.58
CA GLY A 267 1.01 -4.88 -10.21
C GLY A 267 1.94 -5.93 -10.82
N ASN A 268 2.71 -5.60 -11.85
CA ASN A 268 3.72 -6.50 -12.41
C ASN A 268 5.10 -6.39 -11.74
N TRP A 269 5.18 -5.72 -10.60
CA TRP A 269 6.37 -5.56 -9.76
C TRP A 269 6.26 -6.29 -8.40
N GLU A 270 5.13 -6.97 -8.17
CA GLU A 270 4.86 -7.76 -6.97
C GLU A 270 5.45 -9.18 -7.08
#